data_AF-A0AB35XEG0-F1
#
_entry.id   AF-A0AB35XEG0-F1
#
_cell.length_a   1.000
_cell.length_b   1.000
_cell.length_c   1.000
_cell.angle_alpha   90.00
_cell.angle_beta   90.00
_cell.angle_gamma   90.00
#
_symmetry.space_group_name_H-M   'P 1'
#
loop_
_entity.id
_entity.type
_entity.pdbx_description
1 polymer ?
#
loop_
_entity_poly.entity_id
_entity_poly.type
_entity_poly.pdbx_seq_one_letter_code
_entity_poly.pdbx_strand_id
1 'polypeptide(L)' 'MADKKVRITEEALSDYTGHMFGVPFEHSVTTSPVSEARQKRMLAALRGEVVEVAAAATTAATDAGTGTE' A
#
# COMPACT_ATOMS: atom_id res chain seq x y z
N MET A 1 -12.42 -8.91 -13.54
CA MET A 1 -12.32 -7.70 -12.71
C MET A 1 -10.84 -7.42 -12.54
N ALA A 2 -10.35 -6.25 -12.95
CA ALA A 2 -8.93 -5.91 -12.82
C ALA A 2 -8.60 -5.74 -11.33
N ASP A 3 -7.58 -6.46 -10.89
CA ASP A 3 -7.01 -6.35 -9.56
C ASP A 3 -6.50 -4.91 -9.31
N LYS A 4 -7.01 -4.23 -8.27
CA LYS A 4 -6.63 -2.84 -7.94
C LYS A 4 -5.98 -2.75 -6.56
N LYS A 5 -5.12 -1.76 -6.38
CA LYS A 5 -4.45 -1.45 -5.11
C LYS A 5 -5.15 -0.30 -4.40
N VAL A 6 -4.92 -0.18 -3.10
CA VAL A 6 -5.42 0.95 -2.29
C VAL A 6 -4.22 1.72 -1.78
N ARG A 7 -4.25 3.05 -1.93
CA ARG A 7 -3.32 3.97 -1.32
C ARG A 7 -4.01 4.76 -0.21
N ILE A 8 -3.38 4.85 0.95
CA ILE A 8 -3.84 5.69 2.06
C ILE A 8 -3.35 7.12 1.79
N THR A 9 -4.25 8.11 1.89
CA THR A 9 -3.96 9.53 1.63
C THR A 9 -3.86 10.37 2.91
N GLU A 10 -4.03 9.75 4.07
CA GLU A 10 -3.80 10.38 5.37
C GLU A 10 -2.31 10.69 5.59
N GLU A 11 -1.99 11.95 5.95
CA GLU A 11 -0.62 12.39 6.20
C GLU A 11 0.05 11.64 7.35
N ALA A 12 -0.71 11.27 8.39
CA ALA A 12 -0.19 10.47 9.51
C ALA A 12 0.21 9.04 9.09
N LEU A 13 -0.28 8.59 7.94
CA LEU A 13 -0.06 7.27 7.37
C LEU A 13 0.50 7.41 5.96
N SER A 14 1.36 8.40 5.68
CA SER A 14 2.01 8.57 4.37
C SER A 14 3.14 7.58 4.11
N ASP A 15 3.82 7.17 5.18
CA ASP A 15 4.97 6.26 5.15
C ASP A 15 4.67 4.93 5.87
N TYR A 16 3.38 4.61 5.99
CA TYR A 16 2.94 3.43 6.72
C TYR A 16 3.37 2.16 5.98
N THR A 17 4.15 1.34 6.69
CA THR A 17 4.59 0.03 6.23
C THR A 17 4.23 -0.99 7.30
N GLY A 18 3.42 -1.98 6.94
CA GLY A 18 2.86 -2.90 7.90
C GLY A 18 1.69 -3.70 7.34
N HIS A 19 0.88 -4.28 8.24
CA HIS A 19 -0.33 -5.01 7.85
C HIS A 19 -1.55 -4.30 8.41
N MET A 20 -2.46 -3.89 7.53
CA MET A 20 -3.72 -3.26 7.91
C MET A 20 -4.88 -3.93 7.18
N PHE A 21 -5.99 -4.18 7.87
CA PHE A 21 -7.15 -4.94 7.32
C PHE A 21 -6.78 -6.36 6.82
N GLY A 22 -5.70 -6.95 7.36
CA GLY A 22 -5.16 -8.22 6.89
C GLY A 22 -4.51 -8.15 5.50
N VAL A 23 -4.10 -6.95 5.07
CA VAL A 23 -3.43 -6.69 3.80
C VAL A 23 -2.07 -6.05 4.10
N PRO A 24 -0.98 -6.52 3.46
CA PRO A 24 0.31 -5.86 3.56
C PRO A 24 0.30 -4.52 2.81
N PHE A 25 0.85 -3.51 3.46
CA PHE A 25 1.08 -2.15 2.96
C PHE A 25 2.56 -1.82 3.00
N GLU A 26 3.00 -1.10 1.98
CA GLU A 26 4.36 -0.58 1.83
C GLU A 26 4.26 0.82 1.26
N HIS A 27 4.87 1.80 1.95
CA HIS A 27 4.71 3.23 1.62
C HIS A 27 3.24 3.62 1.40
N SER A 28 2.37 3.09 2.27
CA SER A 28 0.93 3.39 2.28
C SER A 28 0.15 2.90 1.07
N VAL A 29 0.76 2.03 0.25
CA VAL A 29 0.12 1.34 -0.86
C VAL A 29 0.04 -0.15 -0.54
N THR A 30 -1.09 -0.78 -0.81
CA THR A 30 -1.22 -2.24 -0.68
C THR A 30 -0.25 -2.94 -1.62
N THR A 31 0.60 -3.84 -1.10
CA THR A 31 1.55 -4.58 -1.94
C THR A 31 0.83 -5.64 -2.77
N SER A 32 -0.22 -6.24 -2.20
CA SER A 32 -1.09 -7.21 -2.85
C SER A 32 -2.37 -6.55 -3.38
N PRO A 33 -2.89 -7.00 -4.54
CA PRO A 33 -4.17 -6.52 -5.03
C PRO A 33 -5.30 -6.95 -4.10
N VAL A 34 -6.31 -6.09 -4.00
CA VAL A 34 -7.47 -6.29 -3.12
C VAL A 34 -8.74 -6.33 -3.94
N SER A 35 -9.69 -7.17 -3.53
CA SER A 35 -11.00 -7.24 -4.16
C SER A 35 -11.81 -5.96 -3.91
N GLU A 36 -12.73 -5.65 -4.82
CA GLU A 36 -13.55 -4.43 -4.79
C GLU A 36 -14.34 -4.27 -3.47
N ALA A 37 -14.88 -5.37 -2.95
CA ALA A 37 -15.57 -5.37 -1.66
C ALA A 37 -14.64 -5.00 -0.49
N ARG A 38 -13.38 -5.42 -0.54
CA ARG A 38 -12.39 -5.12 0.49
C ARG A 38 -11.88 -3.68 0.36
N GLN A 39 -11.65 -3.20 -0.86
CA GLN A 39 -11.33 -1.79 -1.13
C GLN A 39 -12.42 -0.88 -0.53
N LYS A 40 -13.70 -1.18 -0.80
CA LYS A 40 -14.82 -0.38 -0.27
C LYS A 40 -14.84 -0.32 1.26
N ARG A 41 -14.48 -1.41 1.95
CA ARG A 41 -14.35 -1.42 3.41
C ARG A 41 -13.17 -0.59 3.90
N MET A 42 -12.04 -0.67 3.22
CA MET A 42 -10.83 0.08 3.56
C MET A 42 -11.05 1.59 3.37
N LEU A 43 -11.67 2.00 2.26
CA LEU A 43 -12.03 3.39 1.98
C LEU A 43 -13.14 3.94 2.88
N ALA A 44 -13.97 3.07 3.47
CA ALA A 44 -14.96 3.49 4.46
C ALA A 44 -14.34 3.73 5.85
N ALA A 45 -13.20 3.08 6.14
CA ALA A 45 -12.52 3.15 7.43
C ALA A 45 -11.34 4.13 7.44
N LEU A 46 -10.74 4.40 6.27
CA LEU A 46 -9.58 5.26 6.09
C LEU A 46 -9.82 6.24 4.95
N ARG A 47 -9.15 7.39 4.97
CA ARG A 47 -9.04 8.21 3.76
C ARG A 47 -8.00 7.61 2.83
N GLY A 48 -8.45 7.16 1.67
CA GLY A 48 -7.59 6.59 0.65
C GLY A 48 -8.18 6.70 -0.74
N GLU A 49 -7.41 6.25 -1.72
CA GLU A 49 -7.79 6.19 -3.13
C GLU A 49 -7.48 4.81 -3.70
N VAL A 50 -8.31 4.38 -4.66
CA VAL A 50 -8.03 3.16 -5.42
C VAL A 50 -7.04 3.51 -6.52
N VAL A 51 -5.90 2.84 -6.51
CA VAL A 51 -4.87 2.98 -7.53
C VAL A 51 -4.98 1.79 -8.48
N GLU A 52 -5.21 2.09 -9.76
CA GLU A 52 -5.12 1.08 -10.81
C GLU A 52 -3.65 0.68 -10.98
N VAL A 53 -3.39 -0.63 -10.99
CA VAL A 53 -2.04 -1.16 -11.16
C VAL A 53 -1.63 -1.00 -12.62
N ALA A 54 -1.20 0.20 -13.00
CA ALA A 54 -0.18 0.32 -14.03
C ALA A 54 1.11 -0.25 -13.41
N ALA A 55 1.74 -1.21 -14.07
CA ALA A 55 2.87 -2.00 -13.57
C ALA A 55 4.18 -1.22 -13.36
N ALA A 56 4.15 -0.08 -12.66
CA ALA A 56 5.31 0.71 -12.27
C ALA A 56 5.02 1.25 -10.84
N ALA A 57 5.77 0.97 -9.80
CA ALA A 57 7.20 0.74 -9.74
C ALA A 57 7.52 -0.35 -8.70
N THR A 58 8.17 -1.41 -9.17
CA THR A 58 9.06 -2.24 -8.35
C THR A 58 10.42 -1.56 -8.35
N THR A 59 10.63 -0.56 -7.49
CA THR A 59 11.98 -0.08 -7.13
C THR A 59 11.91 0.74 -5.84
N ALA A 60 11.81 0.06 -4.69
CA ALA A 60 12.26 0.60 -3.41
C ALA A 60 12.69 -0.55 -2.50
N ALA A 61 13.44 -1.52 -3.06
CA ALA A 61 14.27 -2.39 -2.25
C ALA A 61 15.41 -1.54 -1.68
N THR A 62 15.18 -1.05 -0.46
CA THR A 62 16.13 -1.06 0.65
C THR A 62 17.54 -0.58 0.31
N ASP A 63 17.71 0.75 0.29
CA ASP A 63 18.97 1.35 0.75
C ASP A 63 18.98 1.26 2.28
N ALA A 64 19.72 0.29 2.81
CA ALA A 64 20.12 0.25 4.21
C ALA A 64 21.52 -0.36 4.28
N GLY A 65 22.53 0.42 3.90
CA GLY A 65 23.88 0.22 4.41
C GLY A 65 23.91 0.60 5.90
N THR A 66 24.57 -0.22 6.72
CA THR A 66 25.54 0.18 7.77
C THR A 66 26.06 -1.09 8.45
N GLY A 67 27.39 -1.30 8.49
CA GLY A 67 28.03 -2.26 9.38
C GLY A 67 29.29 -2.93 8.85
N THR A 68 30.36 -2.15 8.70
CA THR A 68 31.75 -2.61 8.56
C THR A 68 32.28 -3.09 9.92
N GLU A 69 33.28 -3.99 9.86
CA GLU A 69 34.11 -4.59 10.94
C GLU A 69 33.67 -5.95 11.50
#